data_AF-T1CTF2-F1
#
_entry.id   AF-T1CTF2-F1
#
_cell.length_a   1.000
_cell.length_b   1.000
_cell.length_c   1.000
_cell.angle_alpha   90.00
_cell.angle_beta   90.00
_cell.angle_gamma   90.00
#
_symmetry.space_group_name_H-M   'P 1'
#
loop_
_entity.id
_entity.type
_entity.pdbx_description
1 polymer ?
#
loop_
_entity_poly.entity_id
_entity_poly.type
_entity_poly.pdbx_seq_one_letter_code
_entity_poly.pdbx_strand_id
1 'polypeptide(L)'
;NLRYIDGTGGRFLTVLPRTRKEDALFREHVADHELPWETVRRRPNPRRQLGLPDIWKAVESPIPAGDGFRLVWVWSSLMAEEDRETRGAKIAKALEGLEELEARLRSPRTKLRSRGAVEKAAGKEVGTAARWLTVRVWEELVPFFHQERRGRPGTETRYRRTVKVRYHVTGSPNDEAIAREAKSDGMFPLLTNDRKMSRKELLESYRYQPRL
;
A
#
# COMPACT_ATOMS: atom_id res chain seq x y z
N ASN A 1 11.80 -27.75 6.42
CA ASN A 1 10.51 -28.29 6.89
C ASN A 1 9.69 -28.87 5.72
N LEU A 2 9.29 -28.10 4.70
CA LEU A 2 8.50 -28.64 3.57
C LEU A 2 9.17 -29.79 2.79
N ARG A 3 10.48 -29.69 2.50
CA ARG A 3 11.25 -30.79 1.88
C ARG A 3 11.29 -32.07 2.72
N TYR A 4 11.23 -31.96 4.04
CA TYR A 4 11.19 -33.12 4.92
C TYR A 4 9.85 -33.83 4.81
N ILE A 5 8.74 -33.07 4.85
CA ILE A 5 7.38 -33.61 4.67
C ILE A 5 7.28 -34.37 3.33
N ASP A 6 7.75 -33.73 2.25
CA ASP A 6 7.79 -34.33 0.92
C ASP A 6 8.65 -35.60 0.88
N GLY A 7 9.86 -35.56 1.46
CA GLY A 7 10.77 -36.70 1.52
C GLY A 7 10.24 -37.90 2.33
N THR A 8 9.35 -37.65 3.30
CA THR A 8 8.66 -38.71 4.07
C THR A 8 7.37 -39.21 3.41
N GLY A 9 7.04 -38.75 2.19
CA GLY A 9 5.80 -39.10 1.48
C GLY A 9 4.55 -38.38 1.99
N GLY A 10 4.71 -37.36 2.83
CA GLY A 10 3.61 -36.52 3.30
C GLY A 10 3.13 -35.54 2.23
N ARG A 11 1.89 -35.06 2.36
CA ARG A 11 1.32 -34.00 1.50
C ARG A 11 1.18 -32.70 2.29
N PHE A 12 1.41 -31.57 1.64
CA PHE A 12 1.18 -30.26 2.23
C PHE A 12 0.48 -29.30 1.28
N LEU A 13 -0.20 -28.33 1.88
CA LEU A 13 -0.77 -27.17 1.22
C LEU A 13 -0.60 -25.98 2.16
N THR A 14 0.05 -24.92 1.69
CA THR A 14 0.34 -23.73 2.50
C THR A 14 0.31 -22.46 1.66
N VAL A 15 0.13 -21.31 2.31
CA VAL A 15 0.25 -20.01 1.63
C VAL A 15 1.74 -19.65 1.53
N LEU A 16 2.21 -19.30 0.34
CA LEU A 16 3.59 -18.84 0.18
C LEU A 16 3.77 -17.49 0.90
N PRO A 17 4.75 -17.33 1.81
CA PRO A 17 4.98 -16.05 2.47
C PRO A 17 5.34 -14.94 1.47
N ARG A 18 4.82 -13.72 1.69
CA ARG A 18 5.14 -12.54 0.85
C ARG A 18 6.62 -12.16 0.82
N THR A 19 7.42 -12.67 1.77
CA THR A 19 8.88 -12.45 1.81
C THR A 19 9.64 -13.25 0.75
N ARG A 20 8.99 -14.25 0.15
CA ARG A 20 9.57 -15.02 -0.94
C ARG A 20 9.54 -14.24 -2.25
N LYS A 21 10.64 -14.31 -2.98
CA LYS A 21 10.89 -13.57 -4.23
C LYS A 21 9.81 -13.83 -5.29
N GLU A 22 9.27 -15.05 -5.30
CA GLU A 22 8.20 -15.47 -6.20
C GLU A 22 6.92 -14.63 -6.05
N ASP A 23 6.58 -14.13 -4.85
CA ASP A 23 5.42 -13.24 -4.66
C ASP A 23 5.63 -11.90 -5.39
N ALA A 24 6.80 -11.29 -5.22
CA ALA A 24 7.14 -10.03 -5.87
C ALA A 24 7.19 -10.17 -7.40
N LEU A 25 7.84 -11.22 -7.91
CA LEU A 25 7.93 -11.50 -9.35
C LEU A 25 6.53 -11.70 -9.97
N PHE A 26 5.63 -12.39 -9.28
CA PHE A 26 4.28 -12.60 -9.79
C PHE A 26 3.47 -11.30 -9.83
N ARG A 27 3.57 -10.48 -8.78
CA ARG A 27 2.89 -9.18 -8.74
C ARG A 27 3.39 -8.23 -9.82
N GLU A 28 4.68 -8.30 -10.14
CA GLU A 28 5.25 -7.58 -11.28
C GLU A 28 4.69 -8.12 -12.60
N HIS A 29 4.64 -9.44 -12.79
CA HIS A 29 4.12 -10.06 -14.01
C HIS A 29 2.64 -9.78 -14.28
N VAL A 30 1.77 -9.78 -13.26
CA VAL A 30 0.35 -9.45 -13.44
C VAL A 30 0.11 -7.96 -13.64
N ALA A 31 1.14 -7.12 -13.49
CA ALA A 31 1.02 -5.70 -13.74
C ALA A 31 0.87 -5.39 -15.24
N ASP A 32 1.37 -6.25 -16.12
CA ASP A 32 1.41 -6.06 -17.57
C ASP A 32 0.93 -7.27 -18.38
N HIS A 33 0.73 -8.44 -17.76
CA HIS A 33 0.23 -9.65 -18.41
C HIS A 33 -1.17 -10.04 -17.96
N GLU A 34 -2.00 -10.49 -18.90
CA GLU A 34 -3.25 -11.17 -18.60
C GLU A 34 -3.01 -12.65 -18.36
N LEU A 35 -3.64 -13.20 -17.32
CA LEU A 35 -3.51 -14.62 -16.96
C LEU A 35 -4.80 -15.40 -17.25
N PRO A 36 -4.71 -16.67 -17.66
CA PRO A 36 -5.86 -17.52 -17.96
C PRO A 36 -6.51 -18.04 -16.66
N TRP A 37 -7.16 -17.15 -15.93
CA TRP A 37 -7.84 -17.45 -14.68
C TRP A 37 -9.03 -18.41 -14.87
N GLU A 38 -9.00 -19.56 -14.19
CA GLU A 38 -10.15 -20.47 -14.13
C GLU A 38 -11.05 -20.08 -12.95
N THR A 39 -12.36 -19.97 -13.17
CA THR A 39 -13.32 -19.80 -12.06
C THR A 39 -13.53 -21.13 -11.36
N VAL A 40 -13.02 -21.26 -10.14
CA VAL A 40 -13.08 -22.51 -9.36
C VAL A 40 -14.24 -22.54 -8.37
N ARG A 41 -14.78 -21.37 -8.00
CA ARG A 41 -15.95 -21.26 -7.12
C ARG A 41 -16.70 -19.97 -7.36
N ARG A 42 -18.03 -20.05 -7.31
CA ARG A 42 -18.93 -18.89 -7.31
C ARG A 42 -20.07 -19.14 -6.33
N ARG A 43 -20.39 -18.17 -5.50
CA ARG A 43 -21.57 -18.20 -4.61
C ARG A 43 -22.09 -16.78 -4.34
N PRO A 44 -23.33 -16.62 -3.85
CA PRO A 44 -23.80 -15.33 -3.36
C PRO A 44 -22.87 -14.76 -2.29
N ASN A 45 -22.85 -13.44 -2.17
CA ASN A 45 -22.06 -12.79 -1.14
C ASN A 45 -22.55 -13.25 0.25
N PRO A 46 -21.67 -13.81 1.09
CA PRO A 46 -22.07 -14.37 2.38
C PRO A 46 -22.40 -13.29 3.43
N ARG A 47 -21.96 -12.04 3.23
CA ARG A 47 -22.13 -10.95 4.20
C ARG A 47 -23.19 -9.93 3.77
N ARG A 48 -23.32 -9.67 2.46
CA ARG A 48 -24.22 -8.65 1.89
C ARG A 48 -25.07 -9.28 0.80
N GLN A 49 -26.32 -9.66 1.06
CA GLN A 49 -27.15 -10.40 0.08
C GLN A 49 -27.28 -9.69 -1.30
N LEU A 50 -27.25 -8.36 -1.33
CA LEU A 50 -27.28 -7.53 -2.56
C LEU A 50 -25.88 -7.08 -3.03
N GLY A 51 -24.81 -7.54 -2.39
CA GLY A 51 -23.43 -7.21 -2.74
C GLY A 51 -22.86 -8.05 -3.88
N LEU A 52 -21.63 -7.74 -4.28
CA LEU A 52 -20.91 -8.49 -5.31
C LEU A 52 -20.76 -9.97 -4.92
N PRO A 53 -20.97 -10.91 -5.85
CA PRO A 53 -20.85 -12.33 -5.57
C PRO A 53 -19.43 -12.69 -5.09
N ASP A 54 -19.35 -13.72 -4.26
CA ASP A 54 -18.09 -14.29 -3.80
C ASP A 54 -17.57 -15.25 -4.89
N ILE A 55 -16.66 -14.73 -5.71
CA ILE A 55 -16.04 -15.42 -6.85
C ILE A 55 -14.59 -15.71 -6.49
N TRP A 56 -14.20 -16.95 -6.74
CA TRP A 56 -12.82 -17.39 -6.61
C TRP A 56 -12.31 -17.88 -7.95
N LYS A 57 -11.12 -17.40 -8.31
CA LYS A 57 -10.41 -17.84 -9.50
C LYS A 57 -9.06 -18.40 -9.12
N ALA A 58 -8.53 -19.28 -9.95
CA ALA A 58 -7.21 -19.86 -9.76
C ALA A 58 -6.45 -20.03 -11.08
N VAL A 59 -5.14 -19.86 -11.02
CA VAL A 59 -4.25 -20.01 -12.17
C VAL A 59 -2.94 -20.66 -11.72
N GLU A 60 -2.37 -21.51 -12.57
CA GLU A 60 -1.00 -22.00 -12.34
C GLU A 60 -0.04 -20.81 -12.40
N SER A 61 0.96 -20.80 -11.53
CA SER A 61 1.93 -19.71 -11.55
C SER A 61 2.78 -19.79 -12.81
N PRO A 62 2.90 -18.70 -13.59
CA PRO A 62 3.89 -18.63 -14.68
C PRO A 62 5.32 -18.62 -14.14
N ILE A 63 5.50 -18.33 -12.84
CA ILE A 63 6.78 -18.30 -12.15
C ILE A 63 6.88 -19.55 -11.28
N PRO A 64 7.79 -20.48 -11.56
CA PRO A 64 7.93 -21.70 -10.76
C PRO A 64 8.48 -21.37 -9.37
N ALA A 65 8.07 -22.15 -8.37
CA ALA A 65 8.67 -22.05 -7.04
C ALA A 65 10.11 -22.57 -7.07
N GLY A 66 11.06 -21.84 -6.47
CA GLY A 66 12.48 -22.22 -6.50
C GLY A 66 12.81 -23.53 -5.78
N ASP A 67 11.88 -24.08 -5.01
CA ASP A 67 12.00 -25.39 -4.35
C ASP A 67 11.43 -26.55 -5.18
N GLY A 68 10.88 -26.29 -6.37
CA GLY A 68 10.35 -27.30 -7.29
C GLY A 68 8.93 -27.77 -6.97
N PHE A 69 8.29 -27.17 -5.98
CA PHE A 69 6.90 -27.43 -5.64
C PHE A 69 5.95 -26.68 -6.57
N ARG A 70 4.71 -27.15 -6.64
CA ARG A 70 3.68 -26.52 -7.47
C ARG A 70 3.18 -25.26 -6.79
N LEU A 71 3.06 -24.20 -7.58
CA LEU A 71 2.60 -22.89 -7.14
C LEU A 71 1.34 -22.51 -7.93
N VAL A 72 0.24 -22.32 -7.21
CA VAL A 72 -1.05 -21.91 -7.77
C VAL A 72 -1.43 -20.57 -7.17
N TRP A 73 -1.78 -19.60 -8.00
CA TRP A 73 -2.31 -18.33 -7.51
C TRP A 73 -3.83 -18.38 -7.45
N VAL A 74 -4.36 -17.84 -6.37
CA VAL A 74 -5.80 -17.72 -6.13
C VAL A 74 -6.15 -16.23 -6.09
N TRP A 75 -7.29 -15.89 -6.66
CA TRP A 75 -7.91 -14.58 -6.57
C TRP A 75 -9.30 -14.71 -5.94
N SER A 76 -9.62 -13.84 -4.98
CA SER A 76 -10.94 -13.74 -4.36
C SER A 76 -11.54 -12.35 -4.56
N SER A 77 -12.77 -12.27 -5.06
CA SER A 77 -13.46 -11.00 -5.28
C SER A 77 -13.66 -10.19 -3.99
N LEU A 78 -13.98 -10.86 -2.88
CA LEU A 78 -14.20 -10.18 -1.59
C LEU A 78 -12.89 -9.71 -0.97
N MET A 79 -11.81 -10.49 -1.09
CA MET A 79 -10.49 -10.04 -0.65
C MET A 79 -9.99 -8.87 -1.50
N ALA A 80 -10.27 -8.88 -2.81
CA ALA A 80 -9.91 -7.77 -3.68
C ALA A 80 -10.65 -6.48 -3.30
N GLU A 81 -11.93 -6.59 -2.93
CA GLU A 81 -12.71 -5.46 -2.41
C GLU A 81 -12.12 -4.94 -1.08
N GLU A 82 -11.79 -5.83 -0.15
CA GLU A 82 -11.20 -5.48 1.15
C GLU A 82 -9.80 -4.83 1.01
N ASP A 83 -8.96 -5.36 0.11
CA ASP A 83 -7.64 -4.77 -0.20
C ASP A 83 -7.80 -3.35 -0.77
N ARG A 84 -8.74 -3.15 -1.70
CA ARG A 84 -9.04 -1.84 -2.28
C ARG A 84 -9.55 -0.85 -1.23
N GLU A 85 -10.50 -1.25 -0.40
CA GLU A 85 -11.04 -0.42 0.69
C GLU A 85 -9.93 -0.04 1.69
N THR A 86 -9.12 -1.02 2.09
CA THR A 86 -7.98 -0.81 3.02
C THR A 86 -6.96 0.16 2.43
N ARG A 87 -6.61 0.01 1.15
CA ARG A 87 -5.72 0.95 0.44
C ARG A 87 -6.32 2.35 0.40
N GLY A 88 -7.59 2.48 0.01
CA GLY A 88 -8.31 3.76 -0.03
C GLY A 88 -8.31 4.47 1.32
N ALA A 89 -8.64 3.75 2.40
CA ALA A 89 -8.64 4.29 3.76
C ALA A 89 -7.25 4.78 4.20
N LYS A 90 -6.18 4.05 3.86
CA LYS A 90 -4.80 4.46 4.16
C LYS A 90 -4.39 5.72 3.40
N ILE A 91 -4.76 5.82 2.12
CA ILE A 91 -4.49 7.00 1.29
C ILE A 91 -5.23 8.21 1.86
N ALA A 92 -6.53 8.08 2.14
CA ALA A 92 -7.35 9.16 2.69
C ALA A 92 -6.78 9.69 4.01
N LYS A 93 -6.45 8.79 4.95
CA LYS A 93 -5.85 9.14 6.24
C LYS A 93 -4.51 9.87 6.08
N ALA A 94 -3.68 9.43 5.14
CA ALA A 94 -2.38 10.06 4.88
C ALA A 94 -2.53 11.46 4.28
N LEU A 95 -3.49 11.66 3.38
CA LEU A 95 -3.79 12.98 2.82
C LEU A 95 -4.31 13.95 3.89
N GLU A 96 -5.24 13.51 4.73
CA GLU A 96 -5.74 14.28 5.88
C GLU A 96 -4.58 14.70 6.81
N GLY A 97 -3.68 13.77 7.17
CA GLY A 97 -2.52 14.09 8.00
C GLY A 97 -1.55 15.10 7.34
N LEU A 98 -1.40 15.06 6.01
CA LEU A 98 -0.61 16.07 5.28
C LEU A 98 -1.28 17.45 5.26
N GLU A 99 -2.61 17.52 5.16
CA GLU A 99 -3.37 18.77 5.26
C GLU A 99 -3.25 19.39 6.65
N GLU A 100 -3.36 18.58 7.70
CA GLU A 100 -3.13 19.01 9.08
C GLU A 100 -1.69 19.51 9.29
N LEU A 101 -0.70 18.82 8.71
CA LEU A 101 0.70 19.25 8.74
C LEU A 101 0.87 20.59 8.03
N GLU A 102 0.31 20.77 6.84
CA GLU A 102 0.34 22.05 6.11
C GLU A 102 -0.29 23.18 6.92
N ALA A 103 -1.44 22.95 7.56
CA ALA A 103 -2.08 23.92 8.45
C ALA A 103 -1.14 24.32 9.61
N ARG A 104 -0.43 23.35 10.19
CA ARG A 104 0.58 23.60 11.25
C ARG A 104 1.79 24.36 10.73
N LEU A 105 2.24 24.13 9.49
CA LEU A 105 3.38 24.83 8.88
C LEU A 105 3.07 26.29 8.56
N ARG A 106 1.83 26.59 8.17
CA ARG A 106 1.38 27.97 7.95
C ARG A 106 1.35 28.80 9.24
N SER A 107 1.23 28.15 10.40
CA SER A 107 1.23 28.85 11.69
C SER A 107 2.55 29.59 11.93
N PRO A 108 2.51 30.88 12.32
CA PRO A 108 3.72 31.64 12.66
C PRO A 108 4.45 31.08 13.90
N ARG A 109 3.80 30.20 14.68
CA ARG A 109 4.37 29.55 15.87
C ARG A 109 4.97 28.18 15.59
N THR A 110 5.02 27.75 14.33
CA THR A 110 5.58 26.43 13.99
C THR A 110 7.02 26.27 14.48
N LYS A 111 7.30 25.07 15.01
CA LYS A 111 8.64 24.65 15.43
C LYS A 111 9.40 23.95 14.29
N LEU A 112 8.72 23.62 13.19
CA LEU A 112 9.31 22.97 12.02
C LEU A 112 9.94 24.03 11.11
N ARG A 113 11.23 24.31 11.32
CA ARG A 113 11.97 25.39 10.63
C ARG A 113 13.06 24.91 9.68
N SER A 114 13.11 23.62 9.39
CA SER A 114 14.07 23.05 8.44
C SER A 114 13.38 22.05 7.53
N ARG A 115 13.87 21.95 6.30
CA ARG A 115 13.36 21.01 5.29
C ARG A 115 13.30 19.57 5.81
N GLY A 116 14.41 19.08 6.37
CA GLY A 116 14.49 17.71 6.89
C GLY A 116 13.52 17.42 8.04
N ALA A 117 13.21 18.41 8.89
CA ALA A 117 12.20 18.24 9.93
C ALA A 117 10.78 18.12 9.35
N VAL A 118 10.49 18.86 8.27
CA VAL A 118 9.21 18.83 7.56
C VAL A 118 9.07 17.52 6.78
N GLU A 119 10.08 17.10 6.04
CA GLU A 119 10.10 15.81 5.32
C GLU A 119 9.94 14.64 6.29
N LYS A 120 10.60 14.67 7.45
CA LYS A 120 10.40 13.66 8.51
C LYS A 120 8.98 13.67 9.07
N ALA A 121 8.37 14.85 9.26
CA ALA A 121 6.98 14.94 9.70
C ALA A 121 6.04 14.39 8.63
N ALA A 122 6.18 14.80 7.38
CA ALA A 122 5.39 14.32 6.25
C ALA A 122 5.49 12.80 6.08
N GLY A 123 6.70 12.23 6.22
CA GLY A 123 6.90 10.79 6.19
C GLY A 123 6.17 10.03 7.30
N LYS A 124 5.97 10.64 8.48
CA LYS A 124 5.17 10.05 9.56
C LYS A 124 3.68 10.06 9.25
N GLU A 125 3.16 11.18 8.72
CA GLU A 125 1.74 11.28 8.36
C GLU A 125 1.37 10.29 7.26
N VAL A 126 2.27 10.13 6.29
CA VAL A 126 2.07 9.23 5.15
C VAL A 126 2.24 7.75 5.52
N GLY A 127 3.23 7.41 6.35
CA GLY A 127 3.45 6.06 6.86
C GLY A 127 3.46 4.98 5.76
N THR A 128 2.62 3.96 5.91
CA THR A 128 2.55 2.82 4.95
C THR A 128 1.97 3.19 3.58
N ALA A 129 1.28 4.33 3.47
CA ALA A 129 0.69 4.83 2.23
C ALA A 129 1.71 5.51 1.31
N ALA A 130 2.98 5.64 1.71
CA ALA A 130 4.03 6.34 0.96
C ALA A 130 4.16 5.89 -0.49
N ARG A 131 3.93 4.59 -0.75
CA ARG A 131 4.00 4.01 -2.10
C ARG A 131 2.88 4.49 -3.05
N TRP A 132 1.78 5.02 -2.52
CA TRP A 132 0.60 5.46 -3.27
C TRP A 132 0.47 6.98 -3.35
N LEU A 133 1.43 7.72 -2.81
CA LEU A 133 1.35 9.16 -2.69
C LEU A 133 2.61 9.82 -3.24
N THR A 134 2.41 10.92 -3.95
CA THR A 134 3.47 11.84 -4.34
C THR A 134 3.46 13.00 -3.34
N VAL A 135 4.50 13.07 -2.50
CA VAL A 135 4.64 14.12 -1.49
C VAL A 135 5.60 15.18 -2.00
N ARG A 136 5.21 16.45 -1.91
CA ARG A 136 6.05 17.58 -2.28
C ARG A 136 6.24 18.50 -1.09
N VAL A 137 7.49 18.81 -0.78
CA VAL A 137 7.89 19.83 0.20
C VAL A 137 8.60 20.97 -0.54
N TRP A 138 8.22 22.21 -0.26
CA TRP A 138 8.86 23.40 -0.85
C TRP A 138 8.95 24.55 0.15
N GLU A 139 9.68 25.58 -0.24
CA GLU A 139 9.98 26.74 0.58
C GLU A 139 9.32 28.00 0.02
N GLU A 140 8.82 28.84 0.93
CA GLU A 140 8.35 30.19 0.68
C GLU A 140 9.23 31.17 1.46
N LEU A 141 9.76 32.18 0.78
CA LEU A 141 10.52 33.26 1.41
C LEU A 141 9.56 34.36 1.87
N VAL A 142 9.27 34.39 3.17
CA VAL A 142 8.33 35.33 3.76
C VAL A 142 9.08 36.58 4.25
N PRO A 143 8.85 37.76 3.65
CA PRO A 143 9.43 39.00 4.14
C PRO A 143 8.80 39.37 5.49
N PHE A 144 9.65 39.75 6.43
CA PHE A 144 9.28 40.19 7.76
C PHE A 144 9.97 41.53 8.04
N PHE A 145 9.20 42.52 8.46
CA PHE A 145 9.71 43.86 8.75
C PHE A 145 9.78 44.07 10.25
N HIS A 146 10.91 44.57 10.74
CA HIS A 146 11.03 45.00 12.13
C HIS A 146 11.63 46.40 12.20
N GLN A 147 11.28 47.13 13.25
CA GLN A 147 11.86 48.45 13.52
C GLN A 147 13.37 48.32 13.74
N GLU A 148 14.15 49.22 13.16
CA GLU A 148 15.61 49.18 13.31
C GLU A 148 16.08 49.56 14.72
N ARG A 149 15.36 50.45 15.38
CA ARG A 149 15.70 50.99 16.71
C ARG A 149 14.61 50.67 17.71
N ARG A 150 14.98 50.48 18.99
CA ARG A 150 14.03 50.39 20.10
C ARG A 150 13.32 51.74 20.30
N GLY A 151 12.02 51.72 20.53
CA GLY A 151 11.20 52.91 20.82
C GLY A 151 9.84 52.85 20.14
N ARG A 152 8.89 53.70 20.54
CA ARG A 152 7.56 53.80 19.89
C ARG A 152 7.73 54.32 18.46
N PRO A 153 7.00 53.80 17.45
CA PRO A 153 7.09 54.30 16.09
C PRO A 153 6.72 55.79 15.99
N GLY A 154 7.62 56.58 15.38
CA GLY A 154 7.39 57.96 14.95
C GLY A 154 7.58 58.14 13.43
N THR A 155 7.48 59.36 12.93
CA THR A 155 7.55 59.70 11.49
C THR A 155 8.86 59.31 10.81
N GLU A 156 9.99 59.32 11.53
CA GLU A 156 11.33 58.94 11.03
C GLU A 156 11.66 57.44 11.23
N THR A 157 10.67 56.61 11.54
CA THR A 157 10.91 55.19 11.88
C THR A 157 11.30 54.38 10.64
N ARG A 158 12.56 53.93 10.62
CA ARG A 158 13.05 53.01 9.59
C ARG A 158 12.77 51.56 9.97
N TYR A 159 12.28 50.79 9.00
CA TYR A 159 12.03 49.36 9.12
C TYR A 159 13.08 48.59 8.33
N ARG A 160 13.63 47.54 8.93
CA ARG A 160 14.51 46.59 8.26
C ARG A 160 13.72 45.38 7.80
N ARG A 161 13.93 45.01 6.53
CA ARG A 161 13.40 43.78 5.94
C ARG A 161 14.35 42.62 6.28
N THR A 162 13.79 41.58 6.87
CA THR A 162 14.45 40.28 7.09
C THR A 162 13.60 39.21 6.43
N VAL A 163 14.22 38.20 5.82
CA VAL A 163 13.50 37.10 5.18
C VAL A 163 13.46 35.90 6.12
N LYS A 164 12.28 35.30 6.29
CA LYS A 164 12.10 34.02 6.98
C LYS A 164 11.70 32.96 5.98
N VAL A 165 12.28 31.77 6.10
CA VAL A 165 11.85 30.61 5.31
C VAL A 165 10.63 29.99 5.99
N ARG A 166 9.54 29.85 5.24
CA ARG A 166 8.40 28.99 5.57
C ARG A 166 8.46 27.76 4.68
N TYR A 167 8.14 26.60 5.24
CA TYR A 167 8.03 25.37 4.48
C TYR A 167 6.56 25.05 4.26
N HIS A 168 6.29 24.36 3.16
CA HIS A 168 4.97 23.88 2.78
C HIS A 168 5.04 22.41 2.42
N VAL A 169 3.91 21.72 2.56
CA VAL A 169 3.76 20.34 2.14
C VAL A 169 2.43 20.16 1.40
N THR A 170 2.45 19.28 0.39
CA THR A 170 1.24 18.75 -0.21
C THR A 170 1.44 17.27 -0.55
N GLY A 171 0.35 16.54 -0.62
CA GLY A 171 0.30 15.16 -1.10
C GLY A 171 -0.76 15.03 -2.18
N SER A 172 -0.48 14.22 -3.19
CA SER A 172 -1.47 13.81 -4.17
C SER A 172 -1.41 12.29 -4.38
N PRO A 173 -2.54 11.65 -4.74
CA PRO A 173 -2.52 10.25 -5.20
C PRO A 173 -1.52 10.05 -6.33
N ASN A 174 -0.80 8.93 -6.28
CA ASN A 174 -0.04 8.41 -7.41
C ASN A 174 -0.91 7.34 -8.10
N ASP A 175 -1.71 7.78 -9.07
CA ASP A 175 -2.70 6.93 -9.73
C ASP A 175 -2.07 5.74 -10.46
N GLU A 176 -0.88 5.91 -11.02
CA GLU A 176 -0.13 4.82 -11.67
C GLU A 176 0.26 3.73 -10.66
N ALA A 177 0.81 4.12 -9.51
CA ALA A 177 1.18 3.17 -8.47
C ALA A 177 -0.05 2.46 -7.87
N ILE A 178 -1.16 3.20 -7.69
CA ILE A 178 -2.43 2.66 -7.20
C ILE A 178 -3.00 1.66 -8.21
N ALA A 179 -3.07 2.02 -9.49
CA ALA A 179 -3.58 1.16 -10.54
C ALA A 179 -2.72 -0.10 -10.70
N ARG A 180 -1.40 0.04 -10.60
CA ARG A 180 -0.47 -1.09 -10.66
C ARG A 180 -0.70 -2.08 -9.52
N GLU A 181 -0.79 -1.60 -8.28
CA GLU A 181 -1.00 -2.49 -7.12
C GLU A 181 -2.39 -3.13 -7.13
N ALA A 182 -3.41 -2.39 -7.59
CA ALA A 182 -4.78 -2.86 -7.73
C ALA A 182 -4.91 -4.10 -8.64
N LYS A 183 -4.02 -4.29 -9.61
CA LYS A 183 -4.00 -5.49 -10.47
C LYS A 183 -3.74 -6.78 -9.70
N SER A 184 -3.17 -6.69 -8.49
CA SER A 184 -2.88 -7.85 -7.63
C SER A 184 -3.79 -7.96 -6.40
N ASP A 185 -4.83 -7.12 -6.31
CA ASP A 185 -5.78 -7.13 -5.21
C ASP A 185 -6.50 -8.49 -5.10
N GLY A 186 -6.62 -8.99 -3.87
CA GLY A 186 -7.26 -10.26 -3.57
C GLY A 186 -6.48 -11.49 -4.05
N MET A 187 -5.24 -11.32 -4.53
CA MET A 187 -4.38 -12.41 -4.99
C MET A 187 -3.46 -12.93 -3.89
N PHE A 188 -3.42 -14.24 -3.74
CA PHE A 188 -2.48 -14.92 -2.86
C PHE A 188 -2.01 -16.29 -3.42
N PRO A 189 -0.77 -16.68 -3.13
CA PRO A 189 -0.18 -17.93 -3.60
C PRO A 189 -0.46 -19.13 -2.69
N LEU A 190 -0.79 -20.27 -3.28
CA LEU A 190 -0.83 -21.60 -2.65
C LEU A 190 0.33 -22.46 -3.15
N LEU A 191 1.15 -22.94 -2.22
CA LEU A 191 2.27 -23.84 -2.46
C LEU A 191 1.90 -25.26 -2.02
N THR A 192 2.14 -26.25 -2.88
CA THR A 192 1.83 -27.66 -2.60
C THR A 192 2.82 -28.60 -3.28
N ASN A 193 3.04 -29.78 -2.70
CA ASN A 193 3.71 -30.88 -3.39
C ASN A 193 2.74 -31.79 -4.18
N ASP A 194 1.42 -31.56 -4.10
CA ASP A 194 0.44 -32.32 -4.89
C ASP A 194 0.33 -31.79 -6.33
N ARG A 195 0.83 -32.58 -7.28
CA ARG A 195 0.84 -32.25 -8.71
C ARG A 195 -0.43 -32.68 -9.46
N LYS A 196 -1.31 -33.47 -8.83
CA LYS A 196 -2.48 -34.07 -9.49
C LYS A 196 -3.77 -33.35 -9.14
N MET A 197 -3.85 -32.78 -7.93
CA MET A 197 -5.04 -32.10 -7.44
C MET A 197 -5.45 -30.95 -8.37
N SER A 198 -6.74 -30.84 -8.68
CA SER A 198 -7.26 -29.72 -9.46
C SER A 198 -7.17 -28.42 -8.66
N ARG A 199 -7.18 -27.28 -9.37
CA ARG A 199 -7.19 -25.95 -8.73
C ARG A 199 -8.38 -25.75 -7.80
N LYS A 200 -9.53 -26.35 -8.13
CA LYS A 200 -10.74 -26.34 -7.30
C LYS A 200 -10.55 -27.13 -6.01
N GLU A 201 -10.06 -28.36 -6.09
CA GLU A 201 -9.79 -29.20 -4.91
C GLU A 201 -8.72 -28.58 -4.00
N LEU A 202 -7.71 -27.91 -4.56
CA LEU A 202 -6.72 -27.17 -3.79
C LEU A 202 -7.36 -26.04 -2.99
N LEU A 203 -8.23 -25.23 -3.62
CA LEU A 203 -8.95 -24.17 -2.91
C LEU A 203 -9.86 -24.73 -1.81
N GLU A 204 -10.57 -25.82 -2.09
CA GLU A 204 -11.44 -26.49 -1.11
C GLU A 204 -10.63 -27.01 0.08
N SER A 205 -9.47 -27.63 -0.18
CA SER A 205 -8.55 -28.12 0.85
C SER A 205 -7.97 -27.00 1.71
N TYR A 206 -7.52 -25.90 1.08
CA TYR A 206 -7.04 -24.71 1.79
C TYR A 206 -8.12 -24.16 2.72
N ARG A 207 -9.35 -24.09 2.23
CA ARG A 207 -10.50 -23.59 2.98
C ARG A 207 -11.00 -24.51 4.08
N TYR A 208 -10.71 -25.81 3.98
CA TYR A 208 -11.03 -26.79 5.01
C TYR A 208 -10.02 -26.78 6.16
N GLN A 209 -8.82 -26.19 5.97
CA GLN A 209 -7.83 -26.10 7.05
C GLN A 209 -8.51 -25.54 8.31
N PRO A 210 -8.55 -26.32 9.41
CA PRO A 210 -9.09 -25.84 10.67
C PRO A 210 -8.37 -24.54 10.98
N ARG A 211 -9.11 -23.51 11.43
CA ARG A 211 -8.51 -22.27 11.92
C ARG A 211 -7.52 -22.66 13.03
N LEU A 212 -6.24 -22.73 12.69
CA LEU A 212 -5.13 -22.88 13.62
C LEU A 212 -4.82 -21.51 14.23
#